data_AF-A0A2V6LVB2-F1
#
_entry.id   AF-A0A2V6LVB2-F1
#
_cell.length_a   1.000
_cell.length_b   1.000
_cell.length_c   1.000
_cell.angle_alpha   90.00
_cell.angle_beta   90.00
_cell.angle_gamma   90.00
#
_symmetry.space_group_name_H-M   'P 1'
#
loop_
_entity.id
_entity.type
_entity.pdbx_description
1 polymer ?
#
loop_
_entity_poly.entity_id
_entity_poly.type
_entity_poly.pdbx_seq_one_letter_code
_entity_poly.pdbx_strand_id
1 'polypeptide(L)'
;MDSPSRDSALRSPYDKTCGLVYFGRMLDKIRSQARAGLPPENVENFEKDFDEKCAMFLGVNYDLVVNYVNEGLTDQAVLQSCFGMGHRPSDGEIHMWNEFMRKRGWNDELSGTLENQKKKHAMLSRSEIQTAFQFIDADEGRLVNDNHAKAPRIRKRIAIPARECPSDQQTDCSHISERVGSPRAQRRTRHLSRRARGQ
;
A
#
# COMPACT_ATOMS: atom_id res chain seq x y z
N MET A 1 -24.24 15.80 20.70
CA MET A 1 -24.70 16.10 19.33
C MET A 1 -24.14 15.00 18.47
N ASP A 2 -24.97 14.01 18.17
CA ASP A 2 -24.57 12.93 17.27
C ASP A 2 -24.49 13.51 15.87
N SER A 3 -23.28 13.48 15.29
CA SER A 3 -23.07 13.80 13.89
C SER A 3 -23.95 12.87 13.05
N PRO A 4 -24.61 13.36 11.98
CA PRO A 4 -25.48 12.53 11.17
C PRO A 4 -24.67 11.35 10.64
N SER A 5 -25.09 10.14 10.99
CA SER A 5 -24.56 8.91 10.42
C SER A 5 -24.71 9.00 8.91
N ARG A 6 -23.59 9.14 8.19
CA ARG A 6 -23.57 9.03 6.75
C ARG A 6 -23.99 7.59 6.45
N ASP A 7 -25.23 7.38 6.01
CA ASP A 7 -25.64 6.11 5.42
C ASP A 7 -24.71 5.86 4.23
N SER A 8 -23.70 5.02 4.45
CA SER A 8 -22.65 4.80 3.49
C SER A 8 -23.18 3.90 2.39
N ALA A 9 -23.40 4.46 1.20
CA ALA A 9 -23.77 3.69 0.01
C ALA A 9 -22.70 2.66 -0.42
N LEU A 10 -21.53 2.66 0.25
CA LEU A 10 -20.41 1.76 -0.01
C LEU A 10 -20.39 0.63 1.04
N ARG A 11 -20.14 -0.59 0.59
CA ARG A 11 -19.97 -1.75 1.47
C ARG A 11 -18.68 -1.67 2.31
N SER A 12 -18.58 -2.50 3.35
CA SER A 12 -17.38 -2.55 4.19
C SER A 12 -16.16 -3.00 3.37
N PRO A 13 -14.95 -2.47 3.62
CA PRO A 13 -13.74 -2.98 2.97
C PRO A 13 -13.46 -4.45 3.32
N TYR A 14 -14.03 -4.99 4.40
CA TYR A 14 -13.94 -6.42 4.75
C TYR A 14 -14.86 -7.32 3.92
N ASP A 15 -15.88 -6.76 3.25
CA ASP A 15 -16.82 -7.55 2.48
C ASP A 15 -16.13 -8.16 1.27
N LYS A 16 -16.27 -9.49 1.15
CA LYS A 16 -15.55 -10.27 0.14
C LYS A 16 -16.39 -10.41 -1.13
N THR A 17 -15.73 -10.22 -2.27
CA THR A 17 -16.25 -10.62 -3.58
C THR A 17 -15.41 -11.78 -4.10
N CYS A 18 -16.01 -12.95 -4.24
CA CYS A 18 -15.31 -14.20 -4.60
C CYS A 18 -14.02 -14.43 -3.79
N GLY A 19 -14.07 -14.16 -2.49
CA GLY A 19 -12.94 -14.35 -1.58
C GLY A 19 -12.00 -13.15 -1.41
N LEU A 20 -12.05 -12.15 -2.30
CA LEU A 20 -11.22 -10.94 -2.22
C LEU A 20 -11.90 -9.84 -1.42
N VAL A 21 -11.24 -9.37 -0.36
CA VAL A 21 -11.63 -8.14 0.33
C VAL A 21 -11.40 -6.92 -0.57
N TYR A 22 -12.05 -5.81 -0.24
CA TYR A 22 -11.95 -4.51 -0.92
C TYR A 22 -12.47 -4.43 -2.36
N PHE A 23 -12.37 -5.49 -3.16
CA PHE A 23 -12.74 -5.46 -4.58
C PHE A 23 -14.17 -4.95 -4.81
N GLY A 24 -15.16 -5.50 -4.07
CA GLY A 24 -16.55 -5.05 -4.19
C GLY A 24 -16.74 -3.58 -3.80
N ARG A 25 -15.98 -3.09 -2.80
CA ARG A 25 -15.99 -1.69 -2.38
C ARG A 25 -15.43 -0.77 -3.47
N MET A 26 -14.34 -1.17 -4.13
CA MET A 26 -13.81 -0.46 -5.30
C MET A 26 -14.89 -0.32 -6.39
N LEU A 27 -15.68 -1.38 -6.66
CA LEU A 27 -16.77 -1.30 -7.64
C LEU A 27 -17.90 -0.34 -7.18
N ASP A 28 -18.28 -0.37 -5.90
CA ASP A 28 -19.29 0.55 -5.37
C ASP A 28 -18.85 2.01 -5.50
N LYS A 29 -17.55 2.29 -5.30
CA LYS A 29 -16.96 3.63 -5.49
C LYS A 29 -17.08 4.07 -6.94
N ILE A 30 -16.69 3.22 -7.89
CA ILE A 30 -16.81 3.52 -9.33
C ILE A 30 -18.27 3.83 -9.69
N ARG A 31 -19.21 2.99 -9.24
CA ARG A 31 -20.65 3.21 -9.46
C ARG A 31 -21.13 4.52 -8.85
N SER A 32 -20.65 4.86 -7.65
CA SER A 32 -21.02 6.10 -6.98
C SER A 32 -20.49 7.33 -7.72
N GLN A 33 -19.26 7.28 -8.23
CA GLN A 33 -18.67 8.34 -9.06
C GLN A 33 -19.46 8.54 -10.36
N ALA A 34 -19.81 7.45 -11.04
CA ALA A 34 -20.63 7.50 -12.25
C ALA A 34 -22.00 8.16 -12.01
N ARG A 35 -22.65 7.88 -10.86
CA ARG A 35 -23.93 8.52 -10.48
C ARG A 35 -23.77 10.00 -10.13
N ALA A 36 -22.67 10.38 -9.48
CA ALA A 36 -22.43 11.76 -9.08
C ALA A 36 -22.10 12.67 -10.26
N GLY A 37 -21.61 12.11 -11.39
CA GLY A 37 -21.16 12.89 -12.55
C GLY A 37 -19.98 13.81 -12.21
N LEU A 38 -19.29 13.57 -11.09
CA LEU A 38 -18.22 14.40 -10.59
C LEU A 38 -16.86 13.76 -10.94
N PRO A 39 -15.85 14.57 -11.32
CA PRO A 39 -14.47 14.11 -11.37
C PRO A 39 -14.08 13.54 -10.01
N PRO A 40 -13.22 12.50 -9.95
CA PRO A 40 -12.72 12.01 -8.67
C PRO A 40 -12.06 13.17 -7.93
N GLU A 41 -12.66 13.57 -6.81
CA GLU A 41 -12.06 14.57 -5.93
C GLU A 41 -10.71 13.99 -5.48
N ASN A 42 -9.61 14.71 -5.76
CA ASN A 42 -8.27 14.36 -5.28
C ASN A 42 -8.19 14.61 -3.77
N VAL A 43 -9.02 13.92 -3.00
CA VAL A 43 -8.87 13.82 -1.55
C VAL A 43 -7.68 12.91 -1.33
N GLU A 44 -6.67 13.40 -0.60
CA GLU A 44 -5.61 12.55 -0.04
C GLU A 44 -6.25 11.48 0.84
N ASN A 45 -6.56 10.33 0.25
CA ASN A 45 -7.20 9.21 0.91
C ASN A 45 -6.47 7.92 0.50
N PHE A 46 -6.11 7.09 1.47
CA PHE A 46 -5.48 5.79 1.22
C PHE A 46 -6.40 4.84 0.43
N GLU A 47 -7.69 5.16 0.31
CA GLU A 47 -8.60 4.41 -0.55
C GLU A 47 -8.25 4.48 -2.04
N LYS A 48 -7.66 5.57 -2.54
CA LYS A 48 -7.20 5.64 -3.94
C LYS A 48 -6.03 4.68 -4.16
N ASP A 49 -5.10 4.68 -3.22
CA ASP A 49 -3.98 3.76 -3.16
C ASP A 49 -4.41 2.29 -3.11
N PHE A 50 -5.59 1.99 -2.56
CA PHE A 50 -6.14 0.64 -2.50
C PHE A 50 -6.79 0.20 -3.82
N ASP A 51 -7.48 1.10 -4.52
CA ASP A 51 -8.04 0.81 -5.84
C ASP A 51 -6.94 0.42 -6.84
N GLU A 52 -5.88 1.22 -6.91
CA GLU A 52 -4.73 0.98 -7.80
C GLU A 52 -4.02 -0.33 -7.45
N LYS A 53 -3.81 -0.61 -6.14
CA LYS A 53 -3.22 -1.88 -5.70
C LYS A 53 -4.12 -3.08 -6.04
N CYS A 54 -5.44 -2.91 -6.00
CA CYS A 54 -6.38 -3.98 -6.35
C CYS A 54 -6.33 -4.29 -7.85
N ALA A 55 -6.32 -3.27 -8.70
CA ALA A 55 -6.15 -3.45 -10.15
C ALA A 55 -4.80 -4.08 -10.50
N MET A 56 -3.72 -3.62 -9.85
CA MET A 56 -2.37 -4.18 -10.00
C MET A 56 -2.30 -5.65 -9.56
N PHE A 57 -2.91 -6.01 -8.44
CA PHE A 57 -2.96 -7.40 -7.96
C PHE A 57 -3.70 -8.33 -8.93
N LEU A 58 -4.73 -7.83 -9.61
CA LEU A 58 -5.45 -8.54 -10.66
C LEU A 58 -4.76 -8.48 -12.03
N GLY A 59 -3.63 -7.77 -12.16
CA GLY A 59 -2.90 -7.65 -13.41
C GLY A 59 -3.66 -6.90 -14.51
N VAL A 60 -4.58 -5.99 -14.16
CA VAL A 60 -5.39 -5.22 -15.11
C VAL A 60 -5.19 -3.72 -14.93
N ASN A 61 -5.46 -2.96 -16.00
CA ASN A 61 -5.57 -1.50 -15.90
C ASN A 61 -6.86 -1.12 -15.16
N TYR A 62 -6.79 -0.16 -14.23
CA TYR A 62 -7.96 0.35 -13.51
C TYR A 62 -9.06 0.87 -14.44
N ASP A 63 -8.71 1.53 -15.55
CA ASP A 63 -9.69 2.04 -16.53
C ASP A 63 -10.52 0.91 -17.16
N LEU A 64 -9.94 -0.28 -17.31
CA LEU A 64 -10.66 -1.46 -17.78
C LEU A 64 -11.74 -1.90 -16.78
N VAL A 65 -11.42 -1.86 -15.48
CA VAL A 65 -12.37 -2.16 -14.41
C VAL A 65 -13.51 -1.13 -14.42
N VAL A 66 -13.19 0.15 -14.57
CA VAL A 66 -14.18 1.23 -14.67
C VAL A 66 -15.14 0.99 -15.84
N ASN A 67 -14.62 0.60 -17.01
CA ASN A 67 -15.44 0.31 -18.18
C ASN A 67 -16.43 -0.84 -17.91
N TYR A 68 -15.96 -1.98 -17.37
CA TYR A 68 -16.84 -3.11 -17.05
C TYR A 68 -17.93 -2.73 -16.04
N VAL A 69 -17.61 -1.91 -15.04
CA VAL A 69 -18.60 -1.43 -14.08
C VAL A 69 -19.64 -0.53 -14.74
N ASN A 70 -19.21 0.38 -15.62
CA ASN A 70 -20.08 1.31 -16.33
C ASN A 70 -20.97 0.62 -17.38
N GLU A 71 -20.53 -0.52 -17.93
CA GLU A 71 -21.36 -1.42 -18.74
C GLU A 71 -22.47 -2.13 -17.94
N GLY A 72 -22.48 -1.97 -16.61
CA GLY A 72 -23.53 -2.52 -15.74
C GLY A 72 -23.32 -3.97 -15.34
N LEU A 73 -22.10 -4.49 -15.46
CA LEU A 73 -21.78 -5.86 -15.05
C LEU A 73 -21.93 -6.04 -13.52
N THR A 74 -22.33 -7.27 -13.14
CA THR A 74 -22.35 -7.69 -11.73
C THR A 74 -20.93 -7.81 -11.18
N ASP A 75 -20.77 -7.73 -9.85
CA ASP A 75 -19.44 -7.80 -9.22
C ASP A 75 -18.67 -9.07 -9.62
N GLN A 76 -19.36 -10.21 -9.67
CA GLN A 76 -18.76 -11.48 -10.07
C GLN A 76 -18.35 -11.47 -11.54
N ALA A 77 -19.16 -10.89 -12.42
CA ALA A 77 -18.86 -10.78 -13.83
C ALA A 77 -17.64 -9.87 -14.07
N VAL A 78 -17.58 -8.69 -13.43
CA VAL A 78 -16.41 -7.80 -13.49
C VAL A 78 -15.16 -8.54 -13.04
N LEU A 79 -15.22 -9.27 -11.91
CA LEU A 79 -14.08 -10.00 -11.40
C LEU A 79 -13.64 -11.14 -12.33
N GLN A 80 -14.57 -11.91 -12.90
CA GLN A 80 -14.23 -12.94 -13.89
C GLN A 80 -13.62 -12.32 -15.15
N SER A 81 -14.10 -11.17 -15.62
CA SER A 81 -13.49 -10.44 -16.74
C SER A 81 -12.06 -10.00 -16.42
N CYS A 82 -11.81 -9.52 -15.19
CA CYS A 82 -10.45 -9.18 -14.74
C CYS A 82 -9.53 -10.41 -14.76
N PHE A 83 -10.01 -11.57 -14.31
CA PHE A 83 -9.23 -12.82 -14.36
C PHE A 83 -8.93 -13.27 -15.79
N GLY A 84 -9.84 -13.06 -16.74
CA GLY A 84 -9.63 -13.40 -18.15
C GLY A 84 -8.64 -12.49 -18.86
N MET A 85 -8.63 -11.21 -18.49
CA MET A 85 -7.76 -10.20 -19.12
C MET A 85 -6.39 -10.04 -18.45
N GLY A 86 -6.29 -10.37 -17.16
CA GLY A 86 -5.09 -10.20 -16.36
C GLY A 86 -4.69 -11.49 -15.68
N HIS A 87 -4.65 -11.45 -14.34
CA HIS A 87 -4.22 -12.55 -13.49
C HIS A 87 -5.41 -13.13 -12.72
N ARG A 88 -5.47 -14.47 -12.64
CA ARG A 88 -6.36 -15.18 -11.73
C ARG A 88 -5.57 -15.64 -10.51
N PRO A 89 -5.72 -14.98 -9.35
CA PRO A 89 -4.97 -15.35 -8.16
C PRO A 89 -5.36 -16.74 -7.67
N SER A 90 -4.35 -17.49 -7.24
CA SER A 90 -4.51 -18.73 -6.46
C SER A 90 -5.05 -18.46 -5.06
N ASP A 91 -5.53 -19.50 -4.38
CA ASP A 91 -6.01 -19.37 -2.99
C ASP A 91 -4.95 -18.80 -2.04
N GLY A 92 -3.67 -19.14 -2.27
CA GLY A 92 -2.54 -18.60 -1.50
C GLY A 92 -2.36 -17.09 -1.74
N GLU A 93 -2.45 -16.65 -2.99
CA GLU A 93 -2.38 -15.22 -3.33
C GLU A 93 -3.58 -14.44 -2.79
N ILE A 94 -4.79 -15.00 -2.87
CA ILE A 94 -6.00 -14.43 -2.26
C ILE A 94 -5.82 -14.28 -0.75
N HIS A 95 -5.25 -15.29 -0.08
CA HIS A 95 -4.96 -15.22 1.36
C HIS A 95 -3.97 -14.10 1.67
N MET A 96 -2.84 -14.04 0.94
CA MET A 96 -1.84 -12.98 1.12
C MET A 96 -2.41 -11.59 0.87
N TRP A 97 -3.20 -11.42 -0.20
CA TRP A 97 -3.90 -10.17 -0.50
C TRP A 97 -4.82 -9.74 0.64
N ASN A 98 -5.67 -10.64 1.12
CA ASN A 98 -6.60 -10.34 2.21
C ASN A 98 -5.86 -9.97 3.52
N GLU A 99 -4.78 -10.69 3.83
CA GLU A 99 -3.96 -10.43 5.01
C GLU A 99 -3.14 -9.15 4.92
N PHE A 100 -2.68 -8.80 3.70
CA PHE A 100 -2.02 -7.55 3.40
C PHE A 100 -3.00 -6.39 3.57
N MET A 101 -4.13 -6.43 2.86
CA MET A 101 -5.12 -5.36 2.84
C MET A 101 -5.73 -5.06 4.22
N ARG A 102 -6.10 -6.09 4.99
CA ARG A 102 -6.72 -5.87 6.32
C ARG A 102 -5.80 -5.19 7.33
N LYS A 103 -4.47 -5.30 7.14
CA LYS A 103 -3.45 -4.73 8.03
C LYS A 103 -2.90 -3.39 7.56
N ARG A 104 -3.34 -2.89 6.39
CA ARG A 104 -2.86 -1.61 5.86
C ARG A 104 -3.06 -0.48 6.85
N GLY A 105 -2.04 0.38 6.99
CA GLY A 105 -1.99 1.44 7.98
C GLY A 105 -1.39 1.03 9.32
N TRP A 106 -1.15 -0.27 9.56
CA TRP A 106 -0.53 -0.75 10.79
C TRP A 106 0.95 -1.08 10.59
N ASN A 107 1.83 -0.24 11.16
CA ASN A 107 3.30 -0.35 11.05
C ASN A 107 3.78 -0.40 9.59
N ASP A 108 3.14 0.37 8.71
CA ASP A 108 3.49 0.47 7.30
C ASP A 108 3.52 1.94 6.85
N GLU A 109 3.76 2.18 5.57
CA GLU A 109 3.89 3.52 5.01
C GLU A 109 2.62 4.38 5.12
N LEU A 110 1.45 3.76 5.38
CA LEU A 110 0.19 4.47 5.56
C LEU A 110 -0.08 4.84 7.02
N SER A 111 0.74 4.42 7.99
CA SER A 111 0.51 4.71 9.41
C SER A 111 0.40 6.21 9.71
N GLY A 112 1.26 7.04 9.12
CA GLY A 112 1.19 8.49 9.30
C GLY A 112 -0.07 9.10 8.68
N THR A 113 -0.47 8.63 7.50
CA THR A 113 -1.73 9.05 6.84
C THR A 113 -2.94 8.66 7.67
N LEU A 114 -2.96 7.45 8.23
CA LEU A 114 -4.03 6.97 9.11
C LEU A 114 -4.16 7.83 10.37
N GLU A 115 -3.04 8.16 11.03
CA GLU A 115 -3.05 9.05 12.20
C GLU A 115 -3.58 10.45 11.86
N ASN A 116 -3.16 11.00 10.72
CA ASN A 116 -3.68 12.27 10.21
C ASN A 116 -5.19 12.24 9.93
N GLN A 117 -5.69 11.16 9.35
CA GLN A 117 -7.13 10.99 9.10
C GLN A 117 -7.91 10.84 10.42
N LYS A 118 -7.41 10.05 11.38
CA LYS A 118 -7.97 9.98 12.73
C LYS A 118 -8.03 11.36 13.39
N LYS A 119 -7.00 12.19 13.23
CA LYS A 119 -7.00 13.58 13.73
C LYS A 119 -8.08 14.44 13.07
N LYS A 120 -8.16 14.41 11.73
CA LYS A 120 -9.15 15.18 10.95
C LYS A 120 -10.59 14.82 11.34
N HIS A 121 -10.86 13.55 11.63
CA HIS A 121 -12.18 13.03 11.96
C HIS A 121 -12.44 12.91 13.48
N ALA A 122 -11.59 13.54 14.32
CA ALA A 122 -11.72 13.51 15.78
C ALA A 122 -11.74 12.09 16.41
N MET A 123 -11.05 11.13 15.79
CA MET A 123 -10.95 9.72 16.21
C MET A 123 -9.61 9.33 16.82
N LEU A 124 -8.73 10.28 17.19
CA LEU A 124 -7.41 9.96 17.77
C LEU A 124 -7.51 9.13 19.06
N SER A 125 -8.51 9.38 19.89
CA SER A 125 -8.75 8.65 21.15
C SER A 125 -9.23 7.22 20.95
N ARG A 126 -9.66 6.84 19.74
CA ARG A 126 -10.14 5.49 19.40
C ARG A 126 -8.97 4.54 19.17
N SER A 127 -8.44 3.99 20.27
CA SER A 127 -7.28 3.09 20.27
C SER A 127 -7.51 1.75 19.55
N GLU A 128 -8.78 1.35 19.39
CA GLU A 128 -9.21 0.16 18.66
C GLU A 128 -9.03 0.30 17.13
N ILE A 129 -8.98 1.54 16.62
CA ILE A 129 -8.71 1.82 15.21
C ILE A 129 -7.19 1.83 14.97
N GLN A 130 -6.68 0.72 14.46
CA GLN A 130 -5.27 0.47 14.17
C GLN A 130 -4.96 0.34 12.68
N THR A 131 -5.97 0.00 11.86
CA THR A 131 -5.83 -0.17 10.41
C THR A 131 -6.74 0.77 9.64
N ALA A 132 -6.41 1.00 8.37
CA ALA A 132 -7.22 1.81 7.47
C ALA A 132 -8.63 1.23 7.30
N PHE A 133 -8.79 -0.09 7.23
CA PHE A 133 -10.11 -0.72 7.14
C PHE A 133 -10.97 -0.44 8.36
N GLN A 134 -10.39 -0.51 9.56
CA GLN A 134 -11.09 -0.17 10.80
C GLN A 134 -11.49 1.31 10.83
N PHE A 135 -10.63 2.19 10.32
CA PHE A 135 -10.96 3.61 10.20
C PHE A 135 -12.11 3.85 9.23
N ILE A 136 -12.08 3.23 8.05
CA ILE A 136 -13.15 3.35 7.04
C ILE A 136 -14.49 2.94 7.64
N ASP A 137 -14.56 1.76 8.26
CA ASP A 137 -15.78 1.31 8.92
C ASP A 137 -16.24 2.29 10.01
N ALA A 138 -15.32 2.75 10.86
CA ALA A 138 -15.63 3.73 11.91
C ALA A 138 -16.15 5.06 11.37
N ASP A 139 -15.53 5.61 10.31
CA ASP A 139 -15.92 6.86 9.68
C ASP A 139 -17.29 6.76 8.98
N GLU A 140 -17.59 5.58 8.46
CA GLU A 140 -18.88 5.24 7.87
C GLU A 140 -19.92 4.77 8.91
N GLY A 141 -19.66 4.98 10.19
CA GLY A 141 -20.60 4.69 11.28
C GLY A 141 -20.79 3.21 11.60
N ARG A 142 -19.96 2.31 11.05
CA ARG A 142 -19.97 0.88 11.35
C ARG A 142 -19.14 0.54 12.59
N LEU A 143 -19.50 -0.56 13.24
CA LEU A 143 -18.74 -1.09 14.37
C LEU A 143 -17.37 -1.60 13.89
N VAL A 144 -16.32 -1.30 14.66
CA VAL A 144 -14.96 -1.74 14.36
C VAL A 144 -14.79 -3.20 14.79
N ASN A 145 -14.43 -4.07 13.84
CA ASN A 145 -14.15 -5.46 14.14
C ASN A 145 -12.76 -5.61 14.80
N ASP A 146 -12.75 -5.96 16.09
CA ASP A 146 -11.55 -6.10 16.94
C ASP A 146 -10.91 -7.50 16.90
N ASN A 147 -10.96 -8.20 15.77
CA ASN A 147 -10.40 -9.56 15.66
C ASN A 147 -8.85 -9.60 15.77
N HIS A 148 -8.19 -8.44 15.79
CA HIS A 148 -6.75 -8.33 16.09
C HIS A 148 -6.43 -8.31 17.60
N ALA A 149 -7.41 -8.00 18.46
CA ALA A 149 -7.18 -7.73 19.89
C ALA A 149 -7.27 -8.96 20.81
N LYS A 150 -7.73 -10.12 20.33
CA LYS A 150 -7.94 -11.31 21.19
C LYS A 150 -7.22 -12.58 20.69
N ALA A 151 -5.91 -12.51 20.53
CA ALA A 151 -5.10 -13.69 20.80
C ALA A 151 -4.64 -13.63 22.27
N PRO A 152 -5.00 -14.58 23.15
CA PRO A 152 -4.38 -14.63 24.47
C PRO A 152 -2.88 -14.78 24.24
N ARG A 153 -2.08 -13.86 24.80
CA ARG A 153 -0.61 -13.94 24.79
C ARG A 153 -0.17 -15.10 25.68
N ILE A 154 -0.40 -16.34 25.26
CA ILE A 154 0.21 -17.51 25.88
C ILE A 154 1.65 -17.53 25.37
N ARG A 155 2.56 -16.91 26.14
CA ARG A 155 4.00 -17.06 25.94
C ARG A 155 4.41 -18.48 26.32
N LYS A 156 4.22 -19.46 25.43
CA LYS A 156 4.97 -20.72 25.57
C LYS A 156 6.41 -20.43 25.15
N ARG A 157 7.30 -20.37 26.14
CA ARG A 157 8.75 -20.30 25.91
C ARG A 157 9.20 -21.66 25.37
N ILE A 158 9.14 -21.83 24.06
CA ILE A 158 9.73 -22.99 23.40
C ILE A 158 11.19 -22.63 23.17
N ALA A 159 12.10 -23.33 23.85
CA ALA A 159 13.52 -23.24 23.56
C ALA A 159 13.76 -23.95 22.22
N ILE A 160 14.01 -23.17 21.17
CA ILE A 160 14.53 -23.70 19.91
C ILE A 160 16.06 -23.71 20.06
N PRO A 161 16.73 -24.87 20.11
CA PRO A 161 18.18 -24.90 20.11
C PRO A 161 18.67 -24.30 18.78
N ALA A 162 19.59 -23.34 18.88
CA ALA A 162 20.26 -22.80 17.71
C ALA A 162 20.95 -23.95 16.98
N ARG A 163 20.55 -24.24 15.73
CA ARG A 163 21.41 -24.98 14.81
C ARG A 163 22.47 -24.00 14.35
N GLU A 164 23.73 -24.39 14.51
CA GLU A 164 24.88 -23.63 14.03
C GLU A 164 24.71 -23.35 12.53
N CYS A 165 24.83 -22.08 12.14
CA CYS A 165 25.05 -21.72 10.74
C CYS A 165 26.37 -22.38 10.30
N PRO A 166 26.42 -23.10 9.16
CA PRO A 166 27.67 -23.60 8.63
C PRO A 166 28.58 -22.40 8.35
N SER A 167 29.69 -22.32 9.08
CA SER A 167 30.75 -21.35 8.84
C SER A 167 31.38 -21.62 7.47
N ASP A 168 31.63 -20.53 6.75
CA ASP A 168 32.65 -20.40 5.70
C ASP A 168 32.49 -21.19 4.40
N GLN A 169 31.80 -20.56 3.44
CA GLN A 169 32.38 -20.44 2.10
C GLN A 169 32.46 -18.97 1.73
N GLN A 170 33.63 -18.39 2.03
CA GLN A 170 34.04 -17.08 1.56
C GLN A 170 34.26 -17.16 0.06
N THR A 171 33.26 -16.80 -0.74
CA THR A 171 33.45 -16.55 -2.17
C THR A 171 34.27 -15.26 -2.33
N ASP A 172 35.50 -15.46 -2.77
CA ASP A 172 36.51 -14.47 -3.07
C ASP A 172 36.07 -13.56 -4.23
N CYS A 173 35.59 -12.36 -3.92
CA CYS A 173 35.36 -11.30 -4.90
C CYS A 173 36.67 -10.56 -5.19
N SER A 174 37.62 -11.24 -5.84
CA SER A 174 38.88 -10.63 -6.27
C SER A 174 39.17 -10.84 -7.75
N HIS A 175 38.19 -10.63 -8.64
CA HIS A 175 38.47 -10.58 -10.08
C HIS A 175 37.59 -9.60 -10.86
N ILE A 176 37.64 -8.30 -10.53
CA ILE A 176 37.43 -7.23 -11.52
C ILE A 176 38.38 -6.07 -11.19
N SER A 177 39.61 -6.18 -11.68
CA SER A 177 40.49 -5.03 -11.90
C SER A 177 40.82 -5.01 -13.38
N GLU A 178 40.20 -4.10 -14.13
CA GLU A 178 40.94 -3.13 -14.96
C GLU A 178 40.02 -2.22 -15.78
N ARG A 179 40.45 -0.94 -15.85
CA ARG A 179 40.16 0.11 -16.84
C ARG A 179 38.81 0.82 -16.75
N VAL A 180 38.82 2.02 -16.14
CA VAL A 180 38.69 3.30 -16.86
C VAL A 180 39.47 4.37 -16.08
N GLY A 181 40.42 5.03 -16.75
CA GLY A 181 41.28 6.07 -16.15
C GLY A 181 40.56 7.40 -15.95
N SER A 182 40.91 8.09 -14.86
CA SER A 182 40.51 9.48 -14.60
C SER A 182 41.78 10.36 -14.56
N PRO A 183 41.86 11.46 -15.33
CA PRO A 183 43.04 12.33 -15.31
C PRO A 183 43.15 13.12 -14.01
N ARG A 184 44.33 13.04 -13.41
CA ARG A 184 44.75 13.64 -12.15
C ARG A 184 44.84 15.16 -12.26
N ALA A 185 44.22 15.88 -11.33
CA ALA A 185 44.40 17.32 -11.16
C ALA A 185 45.82 17.64 -10.69
N GLN A 186 46.62 18.27 -11.55
CA GLN A 186 47.97 18.73 -11.23
C GLN A 186 47.89 20.09 -10.51
N ARG A 187 48.11 20.10 -9.19
CA ARG A 187 48.48 21.32 -8.46
C ARG A 187 49.86 21.77 -8.94
N ARG A 188 49.96 22.96 -9.55
CA ARG A 188 51.23 23.67 -9.77
C ARG A 188 51.24 24.96 -8.94
N THR A 189 52.14 24.97 -7.97
CA THR A 189 52.64 26.13 -7.23
C THR A 189 53.29 27.14 -8.19
N ARG A 190 52.85 28.40 -8.17
CA ARG A 190 53.56 29.51 -8.82
C ARG A 190 54.46 30.21 -7.79
N HIS A 191 55.78 30.16 -8.03
CA HIS A 191 56.74 31.07 -7.42
C HIS A 191 56.83 32.37 -8.22
N LEU A 192 56.91 33.50 -7.51
CA LEU A 192 57.20 34.83 -8.04
C LEU A 192 58.66 34.94 -8.53
N SER A 193 58.90 35.67 -9.63
CA SER A 193 59.90 36.77 -9.63
C SER A 193 59.79 37.69 -10.86
N ARG A 194 60.15 38.95 -10.60
CA ARG A 194 60.16 40.22 -11.35
C ARG A 194 60.95 40.27 -12.68
N ARG A 195 60.52 41.18 -13.58
CA ARG A 195 61.24 42.39 -14.11
C ARG A 195 60.50 42.92 -15.36
N ALA A 196 59.99 44.16 -15.37
CA ALA A 196 60.65 45.44 -15.66
C ALA A 196 61.12 45.64 -17.12
N ARG A 197 60.45 46.58 -17.82
CA ARG A 197 60.86 47.49 -18.93
C ARG A 197 59.56 48.11 -19.48
N GLY A 198 59.34 49.42 -19.66
CA GLY A 198 60.22 50.59 -19.70
C GLY A 198 60.00 51.31 -21.03
N GLN A 199 59.62 52.60 -20.95
CA GLN A 199 59.28 53.59 -22.00
C GLN A 199 57.83 53.63 -22.46
#